data_AF-A0A813JUP3-F1
#
_entry.id   AF-A0A813JUP3-F1
#
_cell.length_a   1.000
_cell.length_b   1.000
_cell.length_c   1.000
_cell.angle_alpha   90.00
_cell.angle_beta   90.00
_cell.angle_gamma   90.00
#
_symmetry.space_group_name_H-M   'P 1'
#
loop_
_entity.id
_entity.type
_entity.pdbx_description
1 polymer ?
#
loop_
_entity_poly.entity_id
_entity_poly.type
_entity_poly.pdbx_seq_one_letter_code
_entity_poly.pdbx_strand_id
1 'polypeptide(L)'
;ANTISLFRNGVRISEPQPLPENLRGKVLYPTINYKNVTLQINLGPSPRQPLPFSCRMLADAASADVELAKLPVAGAKNEVVFPVGLPEQGFFDWVDDFVEKNPGYTELSDRKMQEWAYKSGVYRAKAQGGSNDKPSMKTGIPLMDDLSISRVLQAIAPTLKRNYVVAELKLASSQSELEEKLSQLDKSSESLPMGRSHPC
;
A
#
# COMPACT_ATOMS: atom_id res chain seq x y z
N ALA A 1 21.48 20.73 -12.96
CA ALA A 1 21.21 20.06 -14.24
C ALA A 1 20.00 19.14 -14.06
N ASN A 2 18.95 19.30 -14.86
CA ASN A 2 17.70 18.53 -14.76
C ASN A 2 17.85 17.19 -15.50
N THR A 3 18.68 16.29 -14.98
CA THR A 3 19.04 15.03 -15.63
C THR A 3 19.06 13.86 -14.65
N ILE A 4 18.79 12.64 -15.12
CA ILE A 4 18.88 11.40 -14.36
C ILE A 4 20.03 10.55 -14.92
N SER A 5 20.83 9.93 -14.06
CA SER A 5 21.86 8.97 -14.44
C SER A 5 21.78 7.73 -13.56
N LEU A 6 21.99 6.56 -14.15
CA LEU A 6 21.95 5.28 -13.45
C LEU A 6 23.36 4.72 -13.25
N PHE A 7 23.57 4.16 -12.06
CA PHE A 7 24.83 3.52 -11.68
C PHE A 7 24.53 2.11 -11.18
N ARG A 8 25.32 1.14 -11.65
CA ARG A 8 25.28 -0.25 -11.20
C ARG A 8 26.62 -0.59 -10.58
N ASN A 9 26.63 -1.00 -9.32
CA ASN A 9 27.85 -1.36 -8.58
C ASN A 9 28.92 -0.25 -8.59
N GLY A 10 28.50 1.01 -8.50
CA GLY A 10 29.42 2.16 -8.51
C GLY A 10 29.82 2.65 -9.92
N VAL A 11 29.49 1.92 -10.98
CA VAL A 11 29.84 2.26 -12.37
C VAL A 11 28.63 2.85 -13.10
N ARG A 12 28.83 3.94 -13.84
CA ARG A 12 27.78 4.56 -14.66
C ARG A 12 27.35 3.59 -15.78
N ILE A 13 26.04 3.38 -15.91
CA ILE A 13 25.47 2.50 -16.95
C ILE A 13 24.58 3.23 -17.96
N SER A 14 24.30 4.51 -17.73
CA SER A 14 23.54 5.34 -18.66
C SER A 14 24.18 6.71 -18.80
N GLU A 15 24.14 7.26 -20.02
CA GLU A 15 24.37 8.69 -20.22
C GLU A 15 23.29 9.51 -19.50
N PRO A 16 23.59 10.75 -19.06
CA PRO A 16 22.62 11.62 -18.43
C PRO A 16 21.38 11.81 -19.31
N GLN A 17 20.24 11.33 -18.83
CA GLN A 17 18.97 11.48 -19.52
C GLN A 17 18.30 12.77 -19.06
N PRO A 18 17.90 13.67 -19.97
CA PRO A 18 17.21 14.90 -19.58
C PRO A 18 15.86 14.57 -18.96
N LEU A 19 15.49 15.31 -17.91
CA LEU A 19 14.16 15.25 -17.34
C LEU A 19 13.14 15.77 -18.37
N PRO A 20 12.06 15.01 -18.63
CA PRO A 20 10.92 15.47 -19.41
C PRO A 20 10.42 16.84 -18.93
N GLU A 21 10.00 17.69 -19.86
CA GLU A 21 9.63 19.09 -19.55
C GLU A 21 8.50 19.18 -18.52
N ASN A 22 7.52 18.28 -18.62
CA ASN A 22 6.38 18.18 -17.72
C ASN A 22 6.74 17.76 -16.28
N LEU A 23 7.98 17.33 -16.02
CA LEU A 23 8.50 16.93 -14.71
C LEU A 23 9.47 17.94 -14.10
N ARG A 24 9.84 18.99 -14.84
CA ARG A 24 10.73 20.04 -14.32
C ARG A 24 10.00 20.89 -13.28
N GLY A 25 10.66 21.16 -12.16
CA GLY A 25 10.07 21.92 -11.04
C GLY A 25 9.02 21.16 -10.22
N LYS A 26 8.78 19.88 -10.52
CA LYS A 26 7.91 19.01 -9.72
C LYS A 26 8.74 18.16 -8.76
N VAL A 27 8.16 17.85 -7.62
CA VAL A 27 8.74 16.88 -6.68
C VAL A 27 8.76 15.50 -7.32
N LEU A 28 9.92 14.86 -7.29
CA LEU A 28 10.11 13.50 -7.81
C LEU A 28 10.18 12.50 -6.65
N TYR A 29 9.48 11.39 -6.80
CA TYR A 29 9.43 10.33 -5.79
C TYR A 29 10.18 9.09 -6.30
N PRO A 30 11.14 8.54 -5.53
CA PRO A 30 11.73 7.24 -5.84
C PRO A 30 10.63 6.19 -5.92
N THR A 31 10.41 5.66 -7.12
CA THR A 31 9.37 4.65 -7.38
C THR A 31 10.05 3.37 -7.83
N ILE A 32 9.73 2.27 -7.16
CA ILE A 32 10.34 0.96 -7.43
C ILE A 32 9.22 -0.03 -7.67
N ASN A 33 9.19 -0.59 -8.87
CA ASN A 33 8.31 -1.69 -9.24
C ASN A 33 9.13 -2.98 -9.29
N TYR A 34 8.61 -4.05 -8.69
CA TYR A 34 9.30 -5.33 -8.62
C TYR A 34 8.31 -6.49 -8.73
N LYS A 35 8.78 -7.63 -9.23
CA LYS A 35 7.97 -8.83 -9.43
C LYS A 35 8.73 -10.05 -8.95
N ASN A 36 8.13 -10.80 -8.02
CA ASN A 36 8.64 -12.06 -7.49
C ASN A 36 10.07 -11.98 -6.90
N VAL A 37 10.38 -10.88 -6.22
CA VAL A 37 11.69 -10.66 -5.56
C VAL A 37 11.50 -9.95 -4.21
N THR A 38 12.48 -10.13 -3.32
CA THR A 38 12.61 -9.33 -2.10
C THR A 38 13.62 -8.20 -2.33
N LEU A 39 13.22 -6.98 -2.00
CA LEU A 39 14.08 -5.80 -2.13
C LEU A 39 14.44 -5.23 -0.76
N GLN A 40 15.70 -4.81 -0.62
CA GLN A 40 16.15 -3.99 0.49
C GLN A 40 16.64 -2.65 -0.05
N ILE A 41 15.95 -1.58 0.32
CA ILE A 41 16.22 -0.23 -0.19
C ILE A 41 17.11 0.50 0.81
N ASN A 42 18.19 1.12 0.34
CA ASN A 42 19.01 2.02 1.13
C ASN A 42 18.79 3.45 0.67
N LEU A 43 18.19 4.28 1.53
CA LEU A 43 17.99 5.71 1.26
C LEU A 43 19.07 6.58 1.91
N GLY A 44 20.03 6.00 2.63
CA GLY A 44 21.17 6.70 3.22
C GLY A 44 21.36 6.42 4.72
N PRO A 45 22.27 7.15 5.39
CA PRO A 45 22.98 8.32 4.89
C PRO A 45 24.14 7.99 3.94
N SER A 46 24.73 6.80 4.05
CA SER A 46 25.90 6.41 3.27
C SER A 46 25.54 5.43 2.15
N PRO A 47 26.14 5.58 0.95
CA PRO A 47 25.92 4.63 -0.13
C PRO A 47 26.59 3.29 0.23
N ARG A 48 25.97 2.18 -0.17
CA ARG A 48 26.54 0.83 0.06
C ARG A 48 27.81 0.59 -0.75
N GLN A 49 27.93 1.27 -1.88
CA GLN A 49 29.08 1.21 -2.76
C GLN A 49 29.51 2.65 -3.06
N PRO A 50 30.80 2.99 -2.94
CA PRO A 50 31.29 4.32 -3.28
C PRO A 50 31.05 4.62 -4.76
N LEU A 51 30.59 5.83 -5.03
CA LEU A 51 30.45 6.37 -6.39
C LEU A 51 31.71 7.17 -6.74
N PRO A 52 32.04 7.35 -8.04
CA PRO A 52 33.22 8.09 -8.48
C PRO A 52 33.11 9.61 -8.27
N PHE A 53 32.10 10.06 -7.52
CA PHE A 53 31.80 11.45 -7.20
C PHE A 53 31.08 11.53 -5.85
N SER A 54 31.05 12.72 -5.27
CA SER A 54 30.28 12.97 -4.04
C SER A 54 28.82 13.28 -4.39
N CYS A 55 27.89 12.53 -3.78
CA CYS A 55 26.46 12.80 -3.85
C CYS A 55 25.82 12.65 -2.47
N ARG A 56 24.91 13.56 -2.12
CA ARG A 56 24.08 13.39 -0.92
C ARG A 56 22.99 12.36 -1.19
N MET A 57 22.79 11.46 -0.24
CA MET A 57 21.68 10.50 -0.27
C MET A 57 20.39 11.14 0.22
N LEU A 58 19.25 10.52 -0.07
CA LEU A 58 17.93 11.09 0.26
C LEU A 58 17.72 11.27 1.77
N ALA A 59 18.27 10.38 2.60
CA ALA A 59 18.20 10.50 4.06
C ALA A 59 18.97 11.71 4.62
N ASP A 60 19.93 12.26 3.86
CA ASP A 60 20.72 13.46 4.19
C ASP A 60 20.40 14.61 3.23
N ALA A 61 19.22 14.59 2.61
CA ALA A 61 18.76 15.67 1.76
C ALA A 61 18.43 16.90 2.61
N ALA A 62 18.79 18.10 2.12
CA ALA A 62 18.50 19.33 2.84
C ALA A 62 16.99 19.60 2.85
N SER A 63 16.48 20.20 3.92
CA SER A 63 15.03 20.49 4.07
C SER A 63 14.48 21.40 2.96
N ALA A 64 15.32 22.21 2.31
CA ALA A 64 14.93 23.04 1.17
C ALA A 64 14.71 22.24 -0.12
N ASP A 65 15.28 21.04 -0.22
CA ASP A 65 15.27 20.18 -1.41
C ASP A 65 14.23 19.04 -1.33
N VAL A 66 13.51 18.94 -0.20
CA VAL A 66 12.51 17.89 0.05
C VAL A 66 11.18 18.49 0.50
N GLU A 67 10.10 17.93 -0.02
CA GLU A 67 8.75 18.18 0.48
C GLU A 67 8.32 16.97 1.31
N LEU A 68 8.02 17.18 2.60
CA LEU A 68 7.44 16.15 3.43
C LEU A 68 6.02 15.87 2.93
N ALA A 69 5.74 14.60 2.64
CA ALA A 69 4.37 14.18 2.39
C ALA A 69 3.49 14.62 3.57
N LYS A 70 2.34 15.23 3.27
CA LYS A 70 1.33 15.54 4.30
C LYS A 70 0.92 14.24 4.97
N LEU A 71 1.48 13.99 6.15
CA LEU A 71 1.02 12.88 6.98
C LEU A 71 -0.42 13.20 7.41
N PRO A 72 -1.31 12.20 7.46
CA PRO A 72 -2.60 12.37 8.11
C PRO A 72 -2.37 12.88 9.53
N VAL A 73 -3.18 13.87 9.93
CA VAL A 73 -3.03 14.63 11.17
C VAL A 73 -2.83 13.67 12.35
N ALA A 74 -1.73 13.85 13.09
CA ALA A 74 -1.44 13.05 14.27
C ALA A 74 -2.59 13.23 15.28
N GLY A 75 -3.29 12.14 15.61
CA GLY A 75 -4.45 12.15 16.52
C GLY A 75 -5.82 12.14 15.82
N ALA A 76 -5.88 12.17 14.49
CA ALA A 76 -7.12 11.85 13.78
C ALA A 76 -7.49 10.38 14.07
N LYS A 77 -8.66 10.16 14.67
CA LYS A 77 -9.23 8.81 14.82
C LYS A 77 -9.50 8.27 13.44
N ASN A 78 -8.80 7.21 13.05
CA ASN A 78 -9.12 6.49 11.83
C ASN A 78 -10.38 5.67 12.09
N GLU A 79 -11.30 5.68 11.15
CA GLU A 79 -12.53 4.89 11.24
C GLU A 79 -12.44 3.64 10.38
N VAL A 80 -12.93 2.52 10.92
CA VAL A 80 -13.11 1.27 10.18
C VAL A 80 -14.60 0.93 10.16
N VAL A 81 -15.17 0.86 8.96
CA VAL A 81 -16.57 0.53 8.73
C VAL A 81 -16.70 -0.92 8.29
N PHE A 82 -17.53 -1.70 9.00
CA PHE A 82 -17.89 -3.07 8.64
C PHE A 82 -19.36 -3.10 8.16
N PRO A 83 -19.63 -2.91 6.86
CA PRO A 83 -20.98 -3.04 6.35
C PRO A 83 -21.48 -4.48 6.49
N VAL A 84 -22.73 -4.62 6.91
CA VAL A 84 -23.45 -5.89 6.98
C VAL A 84 -24.62 -5.81 6.03
N GLY A 85 -24.68 -6.71 5.06
CA GLY A 85 -25.78 -6.77 4.09
C GLY A 85 -26.07 -8.19 3.63
N LEU A 86 -27.22 -8.33 2.99
CA LEU A 86 -27.66 -9.61 2.44
C LEU A 86 -27.03 -9.83 1.04
N PRO A 87 -26.67 -11.07 0.71
CA PRO A 87 -26.21 -11.42 -0.64
C PRO A 87 -27.19 -11.01 -1.72
N GLU A 88 -26.67 -10.58 -2.87
CA GLU A 88 -27.46 -10.20 -4.05
C GLU A 88 -28.52 -9.08 -3.80
N GLN A 89 -28.40 -8.31 -2.70
CA GLN A 89 -29.27 -7.17 -2.38
C GLN A 89 -28.56 -5.81 -2.50
N GLY A 90 -27.62 -5.69 -3.42
CA GLY A 90 -26.90 -4.43 -3.65
C GLY A 90 -25.89 -4.06 -2.57
N PHE A 91 -25.35 -5.05 -1.84
CA PHE A 91 -24.31 -4.82 -0.84
C PHE A 91 -23.11 -4.07 -1.42
N PHE A 92 -22.60 -4.53 -2.58
CA PHE A 92 -21.47 -3.89 -3.25
C PHE A 92 -21.83 -2.56 -3.90
N ASP A 93 -23.08 -2.38 -4.35
CA ASP A 93 -23.57 -1.08 -4.84
C ASP A 93 -23.53 -0.04 -3.71
N TRP A 94 -23.93 -0.42 -2.50
CA TRP A 94 -23.81 0.45 -1.33
C TRP A 94 -22.35 0.77 -1.00
N VAL A 95 -21.44 -0.20 -1.12
CA VAL A 95 -20.00 0.02 -0.87
C VAL A 95 -19.43 1.01 -1.89
N ASP A 96 -19.79 0.88 -3.16
CA ASP A 96 -19.38 1.80 -4.22
C ASP A 96 -19.89 3.23 -3.93
N ASP A 97 -21.18 3.37 -3.62
CA ASP A 97 -21.81 4.61 -3.19
C ASP A 97 -21.13 5.24 -1.97
N PHE A 98 -20.76 4.43 -0.98
CA PHE A 98 -20.11 4.88 0.25
C PHE A 98 -18.70 5.43 -0.04
N VAL A 99 -17.90 4.73 -0.85
CA VAL A 99 -16.55 5.16 -1.21
C VAL A 99 -16.58 6.42 -2.08
N GLU A 100 -17.56 6.53 -2.99
CA GLU A 100 -17.74 7.74 -3.81
C GLU A 100 -18.07 8.96 -2.93
N LYS A 101 -18.98 8.80 -1.96
CA LYS A 101 -19.36 9.88 -1.02
C LYS A 101 -18.27 10.19 0.01
N ASN A 102 -17.37 9.23 0.27
CA ASN A 102 -16.32 9.34 1.29
C ASN A 102 -14.94 9.02 0.69
N PRO A 103 -14.33 9.92 -0.10
CA PRO A 103 -13.06 9.66 -0.81
C PRO A 103 -11.85 9.44 0.13
N GLY A 104 -12.01 9.65 1.43
CA GLY A 104 -10.99 9.34 2.45
C GLY A 104 -10.94 7.86 2.88
N TYR A 105 -11.91 7.03 2.48
CA TYR A 105 -11.97 5.62 2.85
C TYR A 105 -11.33 4.74 1.78
N THR A 106 -10.50 3.80 2.23
CA THR A 106 -9.93 2.77 1.37
C THR A 106 -10.74 1.48 1.54
N GLU A 107 -11.25 0.94 0.44
CA GLU A 107 -11.96 -0.34 0.46
C GLU A 107 -10.98 -1.51 0.62
N LEU A 108 -11.25 -2.36 1.60
CA LEU A 108 -10.62 -3.66 1.82
C LEU A 108 -11.64 -4.76 1.48
N SER A 109 -11.48 -5.38 0.31
CA SER A 109 -12.38 -6.43 -0.18
C SER A 109 -11.67 -7.36 -1.16
N ASP A 110 -12.24 -8.55 -1.37
CA ASP A 110 -11.72 -9.52 -2.34
C ASP A 110 -11.67 -8.93 -3.77
N ARG A 111 -12.66 -8.13 -4.16
CA ARG A 111 -12.70 -7.47 -5.47
C ARG A 111 -11.59 -6.43 -5.63
N LYS A 112 -11.27 -5.66 -4.58
CA LYS A 112 -10.17 -4.67 -4.63
C LYS A 112 -8.80 -5.33 -4.60
N MET A 113 -8.65 -6.44 -3.88
CA MET A 113 -7.43 -7.24 -3.93
C MET A 113 -7.16 -7.79 -5.34
N GLN A 114 -8.21 -8.26 -6.02
CA GLN A 114 -8.11 -8.72 -7.41
C GLN A 114 -7.74 -7.59 -8.36
N GLU A 115 -8.43 -6.45 -8.27
CA GLU A 115 -8.13 -5.27 -9.06
C GLU A 115 -6.67 -4.83 -8.89
N TRP A 116 -6.20 -4.78 -7.64
CA TRP A 116 -4.81 -4.45 -7.32
C TRP A 116 -3.82 -5.46 -7.91
N ALA A 117 -4.09 -6.76 -7.76
CA ALA A 117 -3.23 -7.81 -8.30
C ALA A 117 -3.11 -7.73 -9.83
N TYR A 118 -4.22 -7.51 -10.53
CA TYR A 118 -4.22 -7.36 -11.98
C TYR A 118 -3.48 -6.10 -12.44
N LYS A 119 -3.70 -4.96 -11.77
CA LYS A 119 -2.92 -3.73 -12.02
C LYS A 119 -1.42 -3.92 -11.74
N SER A 120 -1.09 -4.80 -10.81
CA SER A 120 0.30 -5.16 -10.46
C SER A 120 0.92 -6.21 -11.41
N GLY A 121 0.21 -6.61 -12.47
CA GLY A 121 0.72 -7.53 -13.49
C GLY A 121 0.69 -9.01 -13.10
N VAL A 122 -0.19 -9.37 -12.15
CA VAL A 122 -0.58 -10.76 -11.88
C VAL A 122 -1.51 -11.20 -13.01
N TYR A 123 -1.12 -12.25 -13.73
CA TYR A 123 -1.88 -12.75 -14.88
C TYR A 123 -3.06 -13.62 -14.43
N ARG A 124 -4.22 -13.43 -15.05
CA ARG A 124 -5.38 -14.30 -14.87
C ARG A 124 -5.28 -15.47 -15.86
N ALA A 125 -4.93 -16.67 -15.38
CA ALA A 125 -5.35 -17.87 -16.10
C ALA A 125 -6.88 -17.87 -16.13
N LYS A 126 -7.53 -18.20 -17.26
CA LYS A 126 -9.01 -18.18 -17.40
C LYS A 126 -9.66 -18.84 -16.18
N ALA A 127 -10.18 -18.04 -15.26
CA ALA A 127 -10.77 -18.56 -14.04
C ALA A 127 -12.16 -19.11 -14.39
N GLN A 128 -12.31 -20.44 -14.37
CA GLN A 128 -13.62 -21.08 -14.33
C GLN A 128 -14.15 -21.08 -12.88
N GLY A 129 -15.35 -20.52 -12.70
CA GLY A 129 -16.09 -20.50 -11.42
C GLY A 129 -15.93 -19.20 -10.62
N GLY A 130 -16.96 -18.84 -9.85
CA GLY A 130 -17.08 -17.63 -9.01
C GLY A 130 -18.52 -17.12 -8.98
N SER A 131 -18.90 -16.36 -7.95
CA SER A 131 -20.14 -15.56 -7.92
C SER A 131 -19.82 -14.08 -8.12
N ASN A 132 -20.85 -13.26 -8.40
CA ASN A 132 -20.71 -11.81 -8.44
C ASN A 132 -20.17 -11.27 -7.10
N ASP A 133 -20.61 -11.87 -6.00
CA ASP A 133 -20.21 -11.49 -4.65
C ASP A 133 -18.83 -12.01 -4.21
N LYS A 134 -18.35 -13.12 -4.80
CA LYS A 134 -17.05 -13.74 -4.50
C LYS A 134 -16.38 -14.19 -5.79
N PRO A 135 -15.68 -13.26 -6.48
CA PRO A 135 -14.99 -13.62 -7.70
C PRO A 135 -13.81 -14.55 -7.37
N SER A 136 -13.67 -15.66 -8.13
CA SER A 136 -12.60 -16.63 -7.89
C SER A 136 -11.23 -16.07 -8.29
N MET A 137 -10.28 -16.12 -7.36
CA MET A 137 -8.86 -15.87 -7.63
C MET A 137 -8.18 -17.19 -8.00
N LYS A 138 -7.92 -17.39 -9.30
CA LYS A 138 -7.06 -18.47 -9.82
C LYS A 138 -5.88 -17.85 -10.56
N THR A 139 -4.98 -17.28 -9.78
CA THR A 139 -3.78 -16.57 -10.24
C THR A 139 -2.56 -17.50 -10.34
N GLY A 140 -2.62 -18.69 -9.74
CA GLY A 140 -1.48 -19.60 -9.60
C GLY A 140 -0.50 -19.17 -8.50
N ILE A 141 -0.84 -18.13 -7.73
CA ILE A 141 -0.08 -17.67 -6.58
C ILE A 141 -0.79 -18.22 -5.34
N PRO A 142 -0.19 -19.13 -4.56
CA PRO A 142 -0.86 -19.79 -3.44
C PRO A 142 -1.54 -18.82 -2.47
N LEU A 143 -0.84 -17.73 -2.10
CA LEU A 143 -1.33 -16.72 -1.16
C LEU A 143 -2.52 -15.88 -1.67
N MET A 144 -2.69 -15.82 -3.00
CA MET A 144 -3.81 -15.13 -3.64
C MET A 144 -5.00 -16.08 -3.82
N ASP A 145 -4.69 -17.33 -4.15
CA ASP A 145 -5.69 -18.35 -4.49
C ASP A 145 -6.37 -18.94 -3.23
N ASP A 146 -5.67 -18.95 -2.09
CA ASP A 146 -6.19 -19.39 -0.78
C ASP A 146 -6.70 -18.24 0.11
N LEU A 147 -6.69 -17.00 -0.41
CA LEU A 147 -7.04 -15.77 0.29
C LEU A 147 -6.16 -15.45 1.52
N SER A 148 -4.99 -16.09 1.69
CA SER A 148 -4.06 -15.80 2.78
C SER A 148 -3.54 -14.36 2.75
N ILE A 149 -3.52 -13.71 1.58
CA ILE A 149 -3.20 -12.28 1.47
C ILE A 149 -4.15 -11.39 2.26
N SER A 150 -5.42 -11.81 2.45
CA SER A 150 -6.38 -11.08 3.28
C SER A 150 -5.91 -10.99 4.74
N ARG A 151 -5.32 -12.06 5.27
CA ARG A 151 -4.73 -12.05 6.64
C ARG A 151 -3.56 -11.09 6.75
N VAL A 152 -2.70 -11.06 5.73
CA VAL A 152 -1.56 -10.13 5.68
C VAL A 152 -2.05 -8.68 5.62
N LEU A 153 -3.07 -8.40 4.81
CA LEU A 153 -3.66 -7.07 4.73
C LEU A 153 -4.35 -6.67 6.03
N GLN A 154 -5.07 -7.57 6.69
CA GLN A 154 -5.67 -7.31 8.00
C GLN A 154 -4.60 -7.04 9.07
N ALA A 155 -3.42 -7.67 8.99
CA ALA A 155 -2.30 -7.40 9.89
C ALA A 155 -1.60 -6.06 9.61
N ILE A 156 -1.54 -5.62 8.34
CA ILE A 156 -0.84 -4.39 7.94
C ILE A 156 -1.76 -3.16 8.00
N ALA A 157 -3.05 -3.29 7.65
CA ALA A 157 -3.99 -2.16 7.56
C ALA A 157 -3.99 -1.26 8.81
N PRO A 158 -3.94 -1.78 10.05
CA PRO A 158 -3.89 -0.97 11.27
C PRO A 158 -2.64 -0.10 11.43
N THR A 159 -1.53 -0.52 10.82
CA THR A 159 -0.26 0.23 10.86
C THR A 159 -0.31 1.46 9.95
N LEU A 160 -1.27 1.50 9.03
CA LEU A 160 -1.48 2.59 8.11
C LEU A 160 -2.57 3.50 8.67
N LYS A 161 -2.23 4.78 8.87
CA LYS A 161 -3.18 5.78 9.39
C LYS A 161 -4.18 6.21 8.33
N ARG A 162 -5.13 5.34 7.99
CA ARG A 162 -6.16 5.55 6.95
C ARG A 162 -7.52 5.05 7.42
N ASN A 163 -8.59 5.65 6.87
CA ASN A 163 -9.94 5.14 7.06
C ASN A 163 -10.19 3.94 6.14
N TYR A 164 -10.91 2.94 6.63
CA TYR A 164 -11.15 1.69 5.90
C TYR A 164 -12.64 1.33 5.85
N VAL A 165 -13.07 0.75 4.74
CA VAL A 165 -14.34 0.01 4.67
C VAL A 165 -14.02 -1.44 4.36
N VAL A 166 -14.33 -2.35 5.28
CA VAL A 166 -14.06 -3.78 5.15
C VAL A 166 -15.29 -4.46 4.57
N ALA A 167 -15.34 -4.56 3.25
CA ALA A 167 -16.48 -5.12 2.53
C ALA A 167 -16.29 -6.63 2.33
N GLU A 168 -16.76 -7.40 3.31
CA GLU A 168 -16.79 -8.87 3.26
C GLU A 168 -18.23 -9.39 3.34
N LEU A 169 -18.70 -10.03 2.28
CA LEU A 169 -19.99 -10.71 2.29
C LEU A 169 -19.81 -12.14 2.83
N LYS A 170 -20.29 -12.38 4.06
CA LYS A 170 -20.31 -13.71 4.68
C LYS A 170 -21.75 -14.05 5.06
N LEU A 171 -22.19 -15.26 4.70
CA LEU A 171 -23.57 -15.75 4.89
C LEU A 171 -24.00 -15.82 6.37
N ALA A 172 -23.05 -15.73 7.31
CA ALA A 172 -23.30 -15.54 8.72
C ALA A 172 -22.03 -14.94 9.36
N SER A 173 -22.04 -13.64 9.65
CA SER A 173 -21.06 -13.02 10.55
C SER A 173 -21.73 -12.94 11.93
N SER A 174 -21.25 -13.68 12.92
CA SER A 174 -21.71 -13.45 14.29
C SER A 174 -21.12 -12.14 14.80
N GLN A 175 -21.83 -11.44 15.68
CA GLN A 175 -21.33 -10.21 16.31
C GLN A 175 -19.94 -10.41 16.94
N SER A 176 -19.69 -11.59 17.53
CA SER A 176 -18.41 -11.98 18.11
C SER A 176 -17.24 -12.00 17.11
N GLU A 177 -17.48 -12.38 15.85
CA GLU A 177 -16.43 -12.37 14.82
C GLU A 177 -16.09 -10.94 14.37
N LEU A 178 -17.09 -10.05 14.32
CA LEU A 178 -16.88 -8.63 14.03
C LEU A 178 -16.10 -7.95 15.15
N GLU A 179 -16.45 -8.23 16.40
CA GLU A 179 -15.74 -7.75 17.59
C GLU A 179 -14.29 -8.25 17.63
N GLU A 180 -14.04 -9.52 17.29
CA GLU A 180 -12.68 -10.06 17.22
C GLU A 180 -11.85 -9.31 16.17
N LYS A 181 -12.39 -9.13 14.95
CA LYS A 181 -11.70 -8.39 13.88
C LYS A 181 -11.44 -6.94 14.26
N LEU A 182 -12.42 -6.26 14.85
CA LEU A 182 -12.24 -4.91 15.38
C LEU A 182 -11.12 -4.89 16.42
N SER A 183 -11.07 -5.86 17.34
CA SER A 183 -10.02 -5.93 18.35
C SER A 183 -8.62 -6.17 17.77
N GLN A 184 -8.51 -6.94 16.69
CA GLN A 184 -7.23 -7.18 15.99
C GLN A 184 -6.74 -5.91 15.29
N LEU A 185 -7.66 -5.14 14.71
CA LEU A 185 -7.34 -3.84 14.11
C LEU A 185 -6.99 -2.78 15.17
N ASP A 186 -7.53 -2.89 16.37
CA ASP A 186 -7.25 -1.94 17.46
C ASP A 186 -5.89 -2.23 18.13
N LYS A 187 -5.61 -3.49 18.52
CA LYS A 187 -4.37 -3.91 19.20
C LYS A 187 -3.09 -3.65 18.41
N SER A 188 -3.18 -3.71 17.09
CA SER A 188 -2.05 -3.48 16.18
C SER A 188 -1.74 -2.00 15.99
N SER A 189 -2.66 -1.09 16.32
CA SER A 189 -2.41 0.35 16.39
C SER A 189 -1.63 0.77 17.64
N GLU A 190 -1.77 0.03 18.75
CA GLU A 190 -1.18 0.33 20.06
C GLU A 190 0.27 -0.19 20.23
N SER A 191 0.69 -1.19 19.43
CA SER A 191 1.97 -1.90 19.59
C SER A 191 3.21 -1.19 19.02
N LEU A 192 3.11 0.07 18.60
CA LEU A 192 4.29 0.84 18.21
C LEU A 192 4.98 1.43 19.44
N PRO A 193 6.27 1.12 19.70
CA PRO A 193 7.03 1.87 20.69
C PRO A 193 7.09 3.32 20.21
N MET A 194 6.40 4.20 20.94
CA MET A 194 6.59 5.64 20.87
C MET A 194 8.10 5.90 20.91
N GLY A 195 8.61 6.49 19.82
CA GLY A 195 10.03 6.72 19.64
C GLY A 195 10.63 7.34 20.90
N ARG A 196 11.56 6.63 21.53
CA ARG A 196 12.36 7.19 22.62
C ARG A 196 13.12 8.38 22.05
N SER A 197 12.63 9.58 22.36
CA SER A 197 13.44 10.79 22.33
C SER A 197 14.70 10.52 23.14
N HIS A 198 15.84 10.43 22.48
CA HIS A 198 17.11 10.43 23.18
C HIS A 198 17.34 11.88 23.66
N PRO A 199 17.50 12.12 24.97
CA PRO A 199 18.06 13.39 25.42
C PRO A 199 19.52 13.48 24.99
N CYS A 200 19.96 14.72 24.79
CA CYS A 200 21.22 15.19 24.23
C CYS A 200 22.48 14.47 24.75
#